data_AF-W8EAY6-F1
#
_entry.id   AF-W8EAY6-F1
#
_cell.length_a   1.000
_cell.length_b   1.000
_cell.length_c   1.000
_cell.angle_alpha   90.00
_cell.angle_beta   90.00
_cell.angle_gamma   90.00
#
_symmetry.space_group_name_H-M   'P 1'
#
loop_
_entity.id
_entity.type
_entity.pdbx_description
1 polymer ?
#
loop_
_entity_poly.entity_id
_entity_poly.type
_entity_poly.pdbx_seq_one_letter_code
_entity_poly.pdbx_strand_id
1 'polypeptide(L)'
;MVARKRMYMLPATVLLAVVAATILKDSDAYLSEEAIKKTQKMLKNVCSKKHSVEEEVFTDIKKGIFPENNNNIKCYFACNFRTMQMVNQKGILDKKMFKDKMTMLAPPNVLAILLPPIEQCIGNDKDTEICRSSYNFIKCAHRVDPKSLEFLPL
;
A
#
# COMPACT_ATOMS: atom_id res chain seq x y z
N MET A 1 -27.45 44.94 30.04
CA MET A 1 -27.73 44.30 28.74
C MET A 1 -26.74 43.15 28.46
N VAL A 2 -26.94 41.95 29.01
CA VAL A 2 -26.14 40.75 28.65
C VAL A 2 -27.03 39.50 28.78
N ALA A 3 -28.02 39.35 27.90
CA ALA A 3 -28.89 38.16 27.92
C ALA A 3 -29.35 37.67 26.53
N ARG A 4 -28.90 38.30 25.42
CA ARG A 4 -29.31 37.92 24.06
C ARG A 4 -28.28 37.08 23.28
N LYS A 5 -27.04 36.94 23.77
CA LYS A 5 -25.98 36.18 23.05
C LYS A 5 -26.03 34.66 23.26
N ARG A 6 -26.58 34.15 24.38
CA ARG A 6 -26.59 32.71 24.68
C ARG A 6 -27.63 31.91 23.89
N MET A 7 -28.77 32.51 23.54
CA MET A 7 -29.88 31.80 22.88
C MET A 7 -29.61 31.43 21.41
N TYR A 8 -28.76 32.19 20.71
CA TYR A 8 -28.34 31.92 19.33
C TYR A 8 -27.07 31.06 19.21
N MET A 9 -26.30 30.89 20.29
CA MET A 9 -25.06 30.09 20.28
C MET A 9 -25.34 28.58 20.29
N LEU A 10 -26.35 28.11 21.04
CA LEU A 10 -26.76 26.70 21.08
C LEU A 10 -27.25 26.11 19.75
N PRO A 11 -28.15 26.76 18.98
CA PRO A 11 -28.60 26.21 17.70
C PRO A 11 -27.47 26.23 16.66
N ALA A 12 -26.60 27.25 16.70
CA ALA A 12 -25.46 27.34 15.78
C ALA A 12 -24.42 26.25 16.04
N THR A 13 -24.11 25.91 17.30
CA THR A 13 -23.17 24.83 17.62
C THR A 13 -23.74 23.45 17.29
N VAL A 14 -25.04 23.22 17.50
CA VAL A 14 -25.71 21.98 17.11
C VAL A 14 -25.71 21.84 15.58
N LEU A 15 -26.01 22.91 14.85
CA LEU A 15 -25.97 22.91 13.38
C LEU A 15 -24.54 22.64 12.87
N LEU A 16 -23.53 23.27 13.46
CA LEU A 16 -22.12 23.04 13.09
C LEU A 16 -21.69 21.58 13.38
N ALA A 17 -22.12 21.01 14.49
CA ALA A 17 -21.84 19.62 14.86
C ALA A 17 -22.53 18.62 13.92
N VAL A 18 -23.78 18.90 13.51
CA VAL A 18 -24.51 18.09 12.54
C VAL A 18 -23.84 18.16 11.16
N VAL A 19 -23.45 19.36 10.72
CA VAL A 19 -22.72 19.56 9.45
C VAL A 19 -21.36 18.86 9.47
N ALA A 20 -20.60 18.96 10.57
CA ALA A 20 -19.35 18.22 10.73
C ALA A 20 -19.58 16.70 10.71
N ALA A 21 -20.62 16.19 11.37
CA ALA A 21 -20.96 14.78 11.40
C ALA A 21 -21.45 14.24 10.04
N THR A 22 -22.04 15.08 9.17
CA THR A 22 -22.41 14.69 7.81
C THR A 22 -21.21 14.74 6.86
N ILE A 23 -20.33 15.75 6.96
CA ILE A 23 -19.14 15.87 6.12
C ILE A 23 -18.12 14.74 6.38
N LEU A 24 -18.01 14.27 7.63
CA LEU A 24 -17.14 13.15 7.97
C LEU A 24 -17.60 11.79 7.42
N LYS A 25 -18.85 11.66 6.97
CA LYS A 25 -19.37 10.38 6.44
C LYS A 25 -19.00 10.14 4.98
N ASP A 26 -18.69 11.19 4.23
CA ASP A 26 -18.41 11.13 2.79
C ASP A 26 -16.92 11.36 2.45
N SER A 27 -16.03 11.25 3.44
CA SER A 27 -14.59 11.29 3.19
C SER A 27 -14.10 9.87 2.94
N ASP A 28 -14.01 9.46 1.67
CA ASP A 28 -13.34 8.21 1.32
C ASP A 28 -11.91 8.22 1.88
N ALA A 29 -11.62 7.34 2.83
CA ALA A 29 -10.37 7.31 3.58
C ALA A 29 -9.20 6.64 2.83
N TYR A 30 -9.13 6.79 1.50
CA TYR A 30 -8.01 6.30 0.69
C TYR A 30 -6.90 7.36 0.55
N LEU A 31 -5.72 6.92 0.13
CA LEU A 31 -4.57 7.79 -0.09
C LEU A 31 -4.72 8.61 -1.37
N SER A 32 -4.41 9.91 -1.33
CA SER A 32 -4.21 10.70 -2.54
C SER A 32 -3.00 10.19 -3.34
N GLU A 33 -2.91 10.55 -4.63
CA GLU A 33 -1.75 10.20 -5.47
C GLU A 33 -0.43 10.69 -4.86
N GLU A 34 -0.42 11.91 -4.30
CA GLU A 34 0.74 12.45 -3.59
C GLU A 34 1.11 11.63 -2.35
N ALA A 35 0.10 11.17 -1.61
CA ALA A 35 0.31 10.32 -0.44
C ALA A 35 0.83 8.93 -0.83
N ILE A 36 0.39 8.36 -1.96
CA ILE A 36 0.93 7.12 -2.53
C ILE A 36 2.42 7.31 -2.87
N LYS A 37 2.77 8.35 -3.62
CA LYS A 37 4.18 8.64 -3.99
C LYS A 37 5.06 8.87 -2.76
N LYS A 38 4.55 9.58 -1.76
CA LYS A 38 5.25 9.78 -0.48
C LYS A 38 5.47 8.46 0.27
N THR A 39 4.47 7.57 0.27
CA THR A 39 4.55 6.25 0.88
C THR A 39 5.57 5.37 0.15
N GLN A 40 5.58 5.36 -1.17
CA GLN A 40 6.58 4.66 -1.98
C GLN A 40 8.00 5.14 -1.68
N LYS A 41 8.22 6.46 -1.62
CA LYS A 41 9.53 7.05 -1.27
C LYS A 41 9.96 6.68 0.15
N MET A 42 9.04 6.72 1.11
CA MET A 42 9.31 6.33 2.50
C MET A 42 9.72 4.85 2.57
N LEU A 43 8.95 3.98 1.94
CA LEU A 43 9.21 2.55 1.86
C LEU A 43 10.56 2.24 1.21
N LYS A 44 10.87 2.88 0.08
CA LYS A 44 12.18 2.78 -0.58
C LYS A 44 13.31 3.18 0.36
N ASN A 45 13.22 4.34 0.99
CA ASN A 45 14.25 4.79 1.93
C ASN A 45 14.44 3.85 3.13
N VAL A 46 13.37 3.31 3.69
CA VAL A 46 13.44 2.40 4.84
C VAL A 46 14.05 1.06 4.45
N CYS A 47 13.62 0.49 3.32
CA CYS A 47 14.04 -0.85 2.92
C CYS A 47 15.39 -0.88 2.21
N SER A 48 15.79 0.18 1.49
CA SER A 48 17.14 0.31 0.92
C SER A 48 18.24 0.40 2.00
N LYS A 49 17.91 0.91 3.20
CA LYS A 49 18.83 0.89 4.35
C LYS A 49 19.06 -0.53 4.91
N LYS A 50 18.09 -1.43 4.74
CA LYS A 50 18.15 -2.82 5.22
C LYS A 50 18.74 -3.76 4.17
N HIS A 51 18.44 -3.49 2.90
CA HIS A 51 18.87 -4.27 1.76
C HIS A 51 19.38 -3.31 0.69
N SER A 52 20.72 -3.26 0.52
CA SER A 52 21.35 -2.40 -0.47
C SER A 52 21.02 -2.90 -1.87
N VAL A 53 20.30 -2.07 -2.63
CA VAL A 53 19.88 -2.32 -4.00
C VAL A 53 20.28 -1.11 -4.83
N GLU A 54 21.03 -1.36 -5.89
CA GLU A 54 21.46 -0.34 -6.85
C GLU A 54 20.27 0.20 -7.66
N GLU A 55 20.31 1.48 -8.06
CA GLU A 55 19.22 2.11 -8.81
C GLU A 55 18.97 1.45 -10.19
N GLU A 56 20.02 0.86 -10.78
CA GLU A 56 19.92 0.09 -12.02
C GLU A 56 19.00 -1.13 -11.85
N VAL A 57 19.07 -1.82 -10.70
CA VAL A 57 18.19 -2.96 -10.42
C VAL A 57 16.73 -2.52 -10.34
N PHE A 58 16.44 -1.36 -9.74
CA PHE A 58 15.08 -0.81 -9.75
C PHE A 58 14.62 -0.43 -11.16
N THR A 59 15.53 0.11 -11.97
CA THR A 59 15.27 0.46 -13.37
C THR A 59 14.95 -0.79 -14.20
N ASP A 60 15.66 -1.89 -13.98
CA ASP A 60 15.37 -3.18 -14.61
C ASP A 60 14.00 -3.71 -14.22
N ILE A 61 13.66 -3.68 -12.92
CA ILE A 61 12.34 -4.11 -12.46
C ILE A 61 11.24 -3.26 -13.11
N LYS A 62 11.41 -1.93 -13.21
CA LYS A 62 10.44 -1.03 -13.90
C LYS A 62 10.22 -1.42 -15.36
N LYS A 63 11.21 -2.04 -16.01
CA LYS A 63 11.14 -2.57 -17.39
C LYS A 63 10.62 -4.00 -17.46
N GLY A 64 10.24 -4.62 -16.33
CA GLY A 64 9.83 -6.02 -16.27
C GLY A 64 10.99 -7.02 -16.31
N ILE A 65 12.23 -6.56 -16.06
CA ILE A 65 13.42 -7.42 -16.01
C ILE A 65 13.69 -7.79 -14.54
N PHE A 66 13.66 -9.10 -14.25
CA PHE A 66 13.73 -9.63 -12.89
C PHE A 66 15.07 -10.37 -12.67
N PRO A 67 16.08 -9.73 -12.04
CA PRO A 67 17.38 -10.36 -11.78
C PRO A 67 17.29 -11.45 -10.70
N GLU A 68 17.26 -12.71 -11.13
CA GLU A 68 17.06 -13.88 -10.26
C GLU A 68 18.17 -14.11 -9.23
N ASN A 69 19.41 -13.68 -9.51
CA ASN A 69 20.56 -13.92 -8.63
C ASN A 69 20.80 -12.82 -7.58
N ASN A 70 19.91 -11.82 -7.51
CA ASN A 70 20.03 -10.72 -6.55
C ASN A 70 19.15 -10.99 -5.32
N ASN A 71 19.74 -11.45 -4.22
CA ASN A 71 18.98 -11.68 -2.98
C ASN A 71 18.54 -10.39 -2.28
N ASN A 72 19.26 -9.27 -2.49
CA ASN A 72 18.91 -7.99 -1.87
C ASN A 72 17.59 -7.46 -2.40
N ILE A 73 17.33 -7.52 -3.72
CA ILE A 73 16.03 -7.06 -4.27
C ILE A 73 14.87 -7.95 -3.80
N LYS A 74 15.10 -9.27 -3.65
CA LYS A 74 14.10 -10.20 -3.10
C LYS A 74 13.70 -9.80 -1.68
N CYS A 75 14.71 -9.63 -0.82
CA CYS A 75 14.47 -9.24 0.57
C CYS A 75 14.02 -7.78 0.73
N TYR A 76 14.38 -6.91 -0.20
CA TYR A 76 13.84 -5.55 -0.28
C TYR A 76 12.31 -5.58 -0.43
N PHE A 77 11.74 -6.36 -1.34
CA PHE A 77 10.27 -6.48 -1.44
C PHE A 77 9.64 -7.08 -0.18
N ALA A 78 10.27 -8.11 0.41
CA ALA A 78 9.81 -8.64 1.70
C ALA A 78 9.81 -7.59 2.82
N CYS A 79 10.83 -6.72 2.86
CA CYS A 79 10.85 -5.59 3.79
C CYS A 79 9.66 -4.66 3.57
N ASN A 80 9.33 -4.33 2.32
CA ASN A 80 8.20 -3.46 2.00
C ASN A 80 6.88 -4.06 2.50
N PHE A 81 6.64 -5.34 2.21
CA PHE A 81 5.42 -6.02 2.64
C PHE A 81 5.32 -6.19 4.16
N ARG A 82 6.44 -6.41 4.85
CA ARG A 82 6.48 -6.40 6.31
C ARG A 82 6.16 -5.02 6.88
N THR A 83 6.76 -3.97 6.35
CA THR A 83 6.51 -2.59 6.80
C THR A 83 5.05 -2.20 6.61
N MET A 84 4.42 -2.67 5.51
CA MET A 84 2.99 -2.47 5.24
C MET A 84 2.07 -3.46 5.98
N GLN A 85 2.63 -4.35 6.82
CA GLN A 85 1.89 -5.35 7.60
C GLN A 85 1.03 -6.28 6.73
N MET A 86 1.61 -6.78 5.63
CA MET A 86 1.00 -7.76 4.72
C MET A 86 1.51 -9.19 4.96
N VAL A 87 2.48 -9.33 5.86
CA VAL A 87 3.10 -10.59 6.25
C VAL A 87 2.57 -10.98 7.62
N ASN A 88 2.09 -12.21 7.75
CA ASN A 88 1.54 -12.72 9.01
C ASN A 88 2.65 -13.06 10.03
N GLN A 89 2.26 -13.42 11.24
CA GLN A 89 3.18 -13.74 12.34
C GLN A 89 4.10 -14.94 12.05
N LYS A 90 3.73 -15.81 11.11
CA LYS A 90 4.56 -16.94 10.67
C LYS A 90 5.60 -16.53 9.61
N GLY A 91 5.64 -15.25 9.24
CA GLY A 91 6.54 -14.74 8.21
C GLY A 91 6.08 -15.03 6.79
N ILE A 92 4.81 -15.37 6.57
CA ILE A 92 4.25 -15.71 5.25
C ILE A 92 3.47 -14.52 4.69
N LEU A 93 3.62 -14.25 3.38
CA LEU A 93 2.82 -13.25 2.68
C LEU A 93 1.35 -13.69 2.67
N ASP A 94 0.50 -12.95 3.37
CA ASP A 94 -0.87 -13.37 3.65
C ASP A 94 -1.87 -12.67 2.73
N LYS A 95 -2.62 -13.45 1.96
CA LYS A 95 -3.56 -12.92 0.96
C LYS A 95 -4.61 -12.00 1.58
N LYS A 96 -5.18 -12.41 2.73
CA LYS A 96 -6.22 -11.63 3.40
C LYS A 96 -5.65 -10.33 3.93
N MET A 97 -4.52 -10.38 4.63
CA MET A 97 -3.87 -9.17 5.14
C MET A 97 -3.48 -8.21 4.01
N PHE A 98 -2.93 -8.72 2.90
CA PHE A 98 -2.59 -7.91 1.74
C PHE A 98 -3.83 -7.22 1.16
N LYS A 99 -4.89 -8.00 0.90
CA LYS A 99 -6.15 -7.49 0.36
C LYS A 99 -6.79 -6.43 1.26
N ASP A 100 -6.84 -6.69 2.57
CA ASP A 100 -7.40 -5.76 3.55
C ASP A 100 -6.62 -4.44 3.56
N LYS A 101 -5.28 -4.50 3.54
CA LYS A 101 -4.43 -3.30 3.49
C LYS A 101 -4.62 -2.50 2.20
N MET A 102 -4.73 -3.15 1.04
CA MET A 102 -4.95 -2.44 -0.22
C MET A 102 -6.36 -1.85 -0.30
N THR A 103 -7.38 -2.59 0.14
CA THR A 103 -8.77 -2.09 0.18
C THR A 103 -8.91 -0.87 1.08
N MET A 104 -8.16 -0.83 2.18
CA MET A 104 -8.17 0.28 3.13
C MET A 104 -7.43 1.53 2.61
N LEU A 105 -6.39 1.38 1.80
CA LEU A 105 -5.48 2.48 1.46
C LEU A 105 -5.56 2.94 0.00
N ALA A 106 -5.84 2.04 -0.93
CA ALA A 106 -5.77 2.32 -2.35
C ALA A 106 -7.07 2.98 -2.85
N PRO A 107 -6.98 4.04 -3.66
CA PRO A 107 -8.12 4.55 -4.41
C PRO A 107 -8.74 3.48 -5.31
N PRO A 108 -10.04 3.56 -5.65
CA PRO A 108 -10.73 2.53 -6.42
C PRO A 108 -10.05 2.15 -7.75
N ASN A 109 -9.52 3.13 -8.49
CA ASN A 109 -8.82 2.91 -9.76
C ASN A 109 -7.48 2.16 -9.58
N VAL A 110 -6.78 2.41 -8.47
CA VAL A 110 -5.54 1.70 -8.12
C VAL A 110 -5.87 0.30 -7.60
N LEU A 111 -6.89 0.18 -6.76
CA LEU A 111 -7.33 -1.10 -6.20
C LEU A 111 -7.74 -2.08 -7.30
N ALA A 112 -8.40 -1.61 -8.37
CA ALA A 112 -8.76 -2.43 -9.53
C ALA A 112 -7.54 -3.06 -10.24
N ILE A 113 -6.38 -2.38 -10.21
CA ILE A 113 -5.12 -2.89 -10.76
C ILE A 113 -4.48 -3.91 -9.80
N LEU A 114 -4.54 -3.66 -8.49
CA LEU A 114 -3.83 -4.46 -7.50
C LEU A 114 -4.58 -5.74 -7.07
N LEU A 115 -5.91 -5.73 -7.09
CA LEU A 115 -6.70 -6.89 -6.63
C LEU A 115 -6.48 -8.17 -7.46
N PRO A 116 -6.49 -8.15 -8.81
CA PRO A 116 -6.31 -9.38 -9.59
C PRO A 116 -4.97 -10.08 -9.30
N PRO A 117 -3.81 -9.39 -9.26
CA PRO A 117 -2.56 -9.98 -8.80
C PRO A 117 -2.63 -10.58 -7.39
N ILE A 118 -3.23 -9.89 -6.42
CA ILE A 118 -3.34 -10.38 -5.03
C ILE A 118 -4.10 -11.72 -4.98
N GLU A 119 -5.22 -11.80 -5.70
CA GLU A 119 -6.05 -13.00 -5.76
C GLU A 119 -5.35 -14.15 -6.50
N GLN A 120 -4.67 -13.84 -7.60
CA GLN A 120 -4.08 -14.83 -8.51
C GLN A 120 -2.64 -15.23 -8.17
N CYS A 121 -1.91 -14.49 -7.34
CA CYS A 121 -0.47 -14.74 -7.14
C CYS A 121 -0.11 -15.16 -5.72
N ILE A 122 -0.78 -14.63 -4.69
CA ILE A 122 -0.44 -14.95 -3.31
C ILE A 122 -0.90 -16.38 -2.97
N GLY A 123 0.03 -17.19 -2.45
CA GLY A 123 -0.20 -18.59 -2.10
C GLY A 123 -0.11 -19.57 -3.27
N ASN A 124 0.20 -19.10 -4.47
CA ASN A 124 0.41 -19.96 -5.64
C ASN A 124 1.85 -20.46 -5.76
N ASP A 125 2.80 -19.80 -5.10
CA ASP A 125 4.13 -20.37 -4.92
C ASP A 125 4.16 -21.34 -3.73
N LYS A 126 5.02 -22.36 -3.83
CA LYS A 126 5.29 -23.30 -2.72
C LYS A 126 6.47 -22.84 -1.86
N ASP A 127 6.98 -21.65 -2.11
CA ASP A 127 8.15 -21.13 -1.41
C ASP A 127 7.71 -20.54 -0.07
N THR A 128 8.28 -21.05 1.01
CA THR A 128 8.01 -20.57 2.37
C THR A 128 9.00 -19.50 2.81
N GLU A 129 10.05 -19.27 2.04
CA GLU A 129 11.01 -18.19 2.28
C GLU A 129 10.43 -16.87 1.77
N ILE A 130 10.23 -15.94 2.69
CA ILE A 130 9.51 -14.69 2.46
C ILE A 130 10.17 -13.76 1.43
N CYS A 131 11.50 -13.70 1.33
CA CYS A 131 12.16 -12.89 0.30
C CYS A 131 11.84 -13.42 -1.09
N ARG A 132 11.96 -14.74 -1.29
CA ARG A 132 11.58 -15.40 -2.55
C ARG A 132 10.10 -15.30 -2.82
N SER A 133 9.24 -15.56 -1.85
CA SER A 133 7.79 -15.46 -2.04
C SER A 133 7.34 -14.04 -2.39
N SER A 134 7.90 -13.03 -1.73
CA SER A 134 7.64 -11.62 -2.05
C SER A 134 8.07 -11.27 -3.48
N TYR A 135 9.24 -11.77 -3.90
CA TYR A 135 9.75 -11.56 -5.26
C TYR A 135 8.91 -12.27 -6.32
N ASN A 136 8.52 -13.52 -6.06
CA ASN A 136 7.66 -14.30 -6.95
C ASN A 136 6.29 -13.66 -7.10
N PHE A 137 5.73 -13.12 -6.01
CA PHE A 137 4.50 -12.34 -6.06
C PHE A 137 4.65 -11.15 -7.02
N ILE A 138 5.72 -10.34 -6.92
CA ILE A 138 5.93 -9.20 -7.83
C ILE A 138 6.04 -9.65 -9.29
N LYS A 139 6.80 -10.71 -9.58
CA LYS A 139 6.91 -11.28 -10.94
C LYS A 139 5.56 -11.72 -11.47
N CYS A 140 4.79 -12.43 -10.65
CA CYS A 140 3.46 -12.88 -11.01
C CYS A 140 2.51 -11.69 -11.21
N ALA A 141 2.58 -10.68 -10.35
CA ALA A 141 1.76 -9.47 -10.45
C ALA A 141 1.99 -8.73 -11.77
N HIS A 142 3.26 -8.55 -12.16
CA HIS A 142 3.60 -7.94 -13.45
C HIS A 142 3.03 -8.73 -14.65
N ARG A 143 3.02 -10.07 -14.57
CA ARG A 143 2.41 -10.91 -15.61
C ARG A 143 0.88 -10.75 -15.68
N VAL A 144 0.23 -10.55 -14.53
CA VAL A 144 -1.24 -10.37 -14.45
C VAL A 144 -1.63 -8.97 -14.92
N ASP A 145 -0.94 -7.94 -14.44
CA ASP A 145 -1.11 -6.55 -14.89
C ASP A 145 0.24 -5.82 -14.79
N PRO A 146 0.88 -5.46 -15.92
CA PRO A 146 2.14 -4.73 -15.90
C PRO A 146 2.10 -3.41 -15.15
N LYS A 147 0.93 -2.76 -15.06
CA LYS A 147 0.74 -1.50 -14.32
C LYS A 147 0.91 -1.69 -12.81
N SER A 148 0.88 -2.92 -12.30
CA SER A 148 1.15 -3.19 -10.88
C SER A 148 2.51 -2.66 -10.43
N LEU A 149 3.49 -2.57 -11.35
CA LEU A 149 4.82 -2.04 -11.07
C LEU A 149 4.84 -0.54 -10.77
N GLU A 150 3.90 0.24 -11.30
CA GLU A 150 3.79 1.69 -11.06
C GLU A 150 3.54 2.00 -9.58
N PHE A 151 2.95 1.03 -8.86
CA PHE A 151 2.61 1.15 -7.44
C PHE A 151 3.67 0.60 -6.50
N LEU A 152 4.80 0.11 -7.03
CA LEU A 152 5.91 -0.37 -6.21
C LEU A 152 6.84 0.76 -5.74
N PRO A 153 7.46 0.62 -4.56
CA PRO A 153 8.51 1.52 -4.12
C PRO A 153 9.80 1.17 -4.88
N LEU A 154 9.99 1.71 -6.08
CA LEU A 154 11.15 1.45 -6.95
C LEU A 154 11.90 2.74 -7.30
#